data_AF-A0A3D2UCD2-F1
#
_entry.id   AF-A0A3D2UCD2-F1
#
_cell.length_a   1.000
_cell.length_b   1.000
_cell.length_c   1.000
_cell.angle_alpha   90.00
_cell.angle_beta   90.00
_cell.angle_gamma   90.00
#
_symmetry.space_group_name_H-M   'P 1'
#
loop_
_entity.id
_entity.type
_entity.pdbx_description
1 polymer ?
#
loop_
_entity_poly.entity_id
_entity_poly.type
_entity_poly.pdbx_seq_one_letter_code
_entity_poly.pdbx_strand_id
1 'polypeptide(L)'
;MVLLLKIRGGIGMGLSWAVVAFLLGGIPELIGNIWPNSVTSAVDIWPAALAIPAFLGGVGFSIVLAVAGKNTRFEELSLGRFAIFGAAGGALASSFPALLLIFGLGSPNVPIGQITLALLGPLSVGGAVAALVTLVVARMSENRDLLDAKRDIDRLPVRD
;
A
#
# COMPACT_ATOMS: atom_id res chain seq x y z
N MET A 1 5.83 21.65 14.16
CA MET A 1 7.13 21.01 13.84
C MET A 1 7.03 19.49 13.65
N VAL A 2 6.29 18.75 14.51
CA VAL A 2 6.12 17.28 14.41
C VAL A 2 5.40 16.80 13.14
N LEU A 3 4.41 17.55 12.64
CA LEU A 3 3.66 17.19 11.42
C LEU A 3 4.53 17.26 10.16
N LEU A 4 5.39 18.30 10.05
CA LEU A 4 6.32 18.47 8.93
C LEU A 4 7.36 17.35 8.88
N LEU A 5 7.85 16.88 10.03
CA LEU A 5 8.79 15.75 10.09
C LEU A 5 8.13 14.42 9.67
N LYS A 6 6.87 14.18 10.08
CA LYS A 6 6.10 13.00 9.64
C LYS A 6 5.80 13.01 8.14
N ILE A 7 5.39 14.15 7.60
CA ILE A 7 5.14 14.32 6.15
C ILE A 7 6.45 14.12 5.38
N ARG A 8 7.56 14.66 5.87
CA ARG A 8 8.88 14.52 5.25
C ARG A 8 9.40 13.08 5.26
N GLY A 9 9.13 12.32 6.34
CA GLY A 9 9.43 10.89 6.40
C GLY A 9 8.61 10.07 5.40
N GLY A 10 7.31 10.34 5.28
CA GLY A 10 6.44 9.65 4.34
C GLY A 10 6.75 9.94 2.87
N ILE A 11 7.09 11.19 2.55
CA ILE A 11 7.57 11.57 1.21
C ILE A 11 8.90 10.86 0.89
N GLY A 12 9.83 10.77 1.85
CA GLY A 12 11.11 10.09 1.66
C GLY A 12 10.95 8.60 1.33
N MET A 13 10.05 7.90 2.02
CA MET A 13 9.78 6.50 1.77
C MET A 13 9.05 6.30 0.42
N GLY A 14 8.07 7.16 0.10
CA GLY A 14 7.46 7.21 -1.22
C GLY A 14 8.49 7.37 -2.32
N LEU A 15 9.40 8.35 -2.21
CA LEU A 15 10.47 8.57 -3.18
C LEU A 15 11.40 7.36 -3.30
N SER A 16 11.76 6.71 -2.19
CA SER A 16 12.61 5.51 -2.24
C SER A 16 11.95 4.37 -3.01
N TRP A 17 10.64 4.16 -2.81
CA TRP A 17 9.88 3.15 -3.55
C TRP A 17 9.75 3.52 -5.03
N ALA A 18 9.49 4.80 -5.31
CA ALA A 18 9.41 5.34 -6.67
C ALA A 18 10.71 5.11 -7.45
N VAL A 19 11.87 5.39 -6.82
CA VAL A 19 13.19 5.19 -7.42
C VAL A 19 13.43 3.71 -7.72
N VAL A 20 13.15 2.82 -6.77
CA VAL A 20 13.32 1.38 -7.00
C VAL A 20 12.43 0.90 -8.16
N ALA A 21 11.17 1.32 -8.17
CA ALA A 21 10.23 0.91 -9.21
C ALA A 21 10.53 1.55 -10.59
N PHE A 22 11.03 2.78 -10.62
CA PHE A 22 11.54 3.43 -11.83
C PHE A 22 12.67 2.61 -12.44
N LEU A 23 13.66 2.23 -11.62
CA LEU A 23 14.80 1.41 -12.07
C LEU A 23 14.34 0.05 -12.61
N LEU A 24 13.36 -0.59 -11.94
CA LEU A 24 12.76 -1.83 -12.42
C LEU A 24 12.01 -1.64 -13.74
N GLY A 25 11.30 -0.52 -13.92
CA GLY A 25 10.59 -0.20 -15.16
C GLY A 25 11.52 0.14 -16.32
N GLY A 26 12.75 0.56 -16.05
CA GLY A 26 13.79 0.71 -17.08
C GLY A 26 14.28 -0.62 -17.67
N ILE A 27 14.10 -1.75 -16.96
CA ILE A 27 14.56 -3.06 -17.45
C ILE A 27 13.81 -3.47 -18.74
N PRO A 28 12.47 -3.43 -18.81
CA PRO A 28 11.73 -3.63 -20.06
C PRO A 28 12.19 -2.74 -21.23
N GLU A 29 12.55 -1.47 -20.97
CA GLU A 29 13.02 -0.55 -22.00
C GLU A 29 14.41 -0.92 -22.53
N LEU A 30 15.33 -1.25 -21.63
CA LEU A 30 16.67 -1.73 -21.99
C LEU A 30 16.58 -3.01 -22.82
N ILE A 31 15.68 -3.93 -22.44
CA ILE A 31 15.41 -5.15 -23.20
C ILE A 31 14.79 -4.81 -24.56
N GLY A 32 13.86 -3.85 -24.62
CA GLY A 32 13.23 -3.41 -25.86
C GLY A 32 14.17 -2.82 -26.90
N ASN A 33 15.19 -2.09 -26.44
CA ASN A 33 16.23 -1.54 -27.31
C ASN A 33 17.16 -2.61 -27.90
N ILE A 34 17.32 -3.76 -27.23
CA ILE A 34 18.18 -4.86 -27.68
C ILE A 34 17.38 -5.90 -28.48
N TRP A 35 16.13 -6.17 -28.06
CA TRP A 35 15.25 -7.18 -28.64
C TRP A 35 13.81 -6.67 -28.73
N PRO A 36 13.45 -5.96 -29.82
CA PRO A 36 12.12 -5.39 -29.98
C PRO A 36 11.05 -6.49 -30.03
N ASN A 37 10.04 -6.38 -29.17
CA ASN A 37 8.86 -7.24 -29.18
C ASN A 37 7.60 -6.45 -28.79
N SER A 38 6.42 -7.09 -28.85
CA SER A 38 5.13 -6.44 -28.57
C SER A 38 4.92 -6.01 -27.12
N VAL A 39 5.71 -6.53 -26.17
CA VAL A 39 5.66 -6.14 -24.75
C VAL A 39 6.56 -4.93 -24.50
N THR A 40 7.67 -4.82 -25.23
CA THR A 40 8.61 -3.72 -25.14
C THR A 40 8.31 -2.57 -26.11
N SER A 41 7.31 -2.71 -26.98
CA SER A 41 6.91 -1.68 -27.95
C SER A 41 6.24 -0.46 -27.32
N ALA A 42 5.78 -0.59 -26.07
CA ALA A 42 5.40 0.53 -25.21
C ALA A 42 6.65 1.17 -24.57
N VAL A 43 7.61 1.56 -25.41
CA VAL A 43 8.83 2.28 -24.99
C VAL A 43 8.38 3.59 -24.31
N ASP A 44 9.06 3.98 -23.22
CA ASP A 44 8.85 5.19 -22.41
C ASP A 44 7.70 5.15 -21.38
N ILE A 45 6.89 4.07 -21.30
CA ILE A 45 5.80 3.99 -20.32
C ILE A 45 6.19 3.30 -19.02
N TRP A 46 7.11 2.32 -19.06
CA TRP A 46 7.32 1.37 -17.96
C TRP A 46 7.95 1.98 -16.70
N PRO A 47 8.99 2.82 -16.77
CA PRO A 47 9.58 3.47 -15.61
C PRO A 47 8.55 4.35 -14.89
N ALA A 48 7.78 5.14 -15.63
CA ALA A 48 6.76 6.02 -15.04
C ALA A 48 5.54 5.24 -14.53
N ALA A 49 5.10 4.22 -15.28
CA ALA A 49 4.00 3.34 -14.89
C ALA A 49 4.29 2.54 -13.62
N LEU A 50 5.56 2.26 -13.29
CA LEU A 50 5.94 1.58 -12.05
C LEU A 50 6.34 2.56 -10.92
N ALA A 51 6.98 3.69 -11.25
CA ALA A 51 7.41 4.68 -10.25
C ALA A 51 6.24 5.38 -9.55
N ILE A 52 5.22 5.80 -10.29
CA ILE A 52 4.07 6.53 -9.75
C ILE A 52 3.25 5.70 -8.74
N PRO A 53 2.85 4.44 -9.02
CA PRO A 53 2.13 3.64 -8.03
C PRO A 53 3.01 3.24 -6.87
N ALA A 54 4.31 3.00 -7.09
CA ALA A 54 5.25 2.72 -6.01
C ALA A 54 5.44 3.92 -5.07
N PHE A 55 5.49 5.15 -5.61
CA PHE A 55 5.49 6.38 -4.82
C PHE A 55 4.27 6.45 -3.91
N LEU A 56 3.08 6.31 -4.48
CA LEU A 56 1.81 6.38 -3.75
C LEU A 56 1.70 5.24 -2.72
N GLY A 57 2.15 4.04 -3.08
CA GLY A 57 2.25 2.89 -2.18
C GLY A 57 3.17 3.18 -0.99
N GLY A 58 4.35 3.75 -1.21
CA GLY A 58 5.31 4.08 -0.15
C GLY A 58 4.82 5.22 0.76
N VAL A 59 4.15 6.23 0.21
CA VAL A 59 3.49 7.28 1.00
C VAL A 59 2.37 6.68 1.84
N GLY A 60 1.49 5.88 1.24
CA GLY A 60 0.40 5.20 1.94
C GLY A 60 0.90 4.29 3.06
N PHE A 61 1.94 3.50 2.80
CA PHE A 61 2.58 2.63 3.78
C PHE A 61 3.18 3.43 4.95
N SER A 62 3.79 4.58 4.68
CA SER A 62 4.31 5.45 5.73
C SER A 62 3.22 6.06 6.60
N ILE A 63 2.06 6.40 6.02
CA ILE A 63 0.90 6.85 6.77
C ILE A 63 0.42 5.73 7.69
N VAL A 64 0.33 4.50 7.20
CA VAL A 64 -0.02 3.32 8.01
C VAL A 64 0.97 3.14 9.16
N LEU A 65 2.27 3.18 8.91
CA LEU A 65 3.30 3.11 9.97
C LEU A 65 3.20 4.26 10.98
N ALA A 66 2.93 5.48 10.52
CA ALA A 66 2.83 6.66 11.37
C ALA A 66 1.56 6.67 12.24
N VAL A 67 0.50 5.99 11.81
CA VAL A 67 -0.73 5.73 12.57
C VAL A 67 -0.51 4.57 13.53
N ALA A 68 0.05 3.46 13.05
CA ALA A 68 0.33 2.26 13.84
C ALA A 68 1.31 2.54 14.99
N GLY A 69 2.36 3.33 14.75
CA GLY A 69 3.32 3.71 15.77
C GLY A 69 2.86 4.81 16.74
N LYS A 70 1.66 5.39 16.56
CA LYS A 70 1.14 6.46 17.43
C LYS A 70 -0.01 6.01 18.34
N ASN A 71 -0.69 4.91 18.01
CA ASN A 71 -1.83 4.41 18.78
C ASN A 71 -1.47 3.13 19.52
N THR A 72 -1.60 3.17 20.85
CA THR A 72 -1.51 2.01 21.74
C THR A 72 -2.78 1.17 21.80
N ARG A 73 -3.86 1.46 21.06
CA ARG A 73 -5.05 0.57 20.99
C ARG A 73 -5.70 0.58 19.61
N PHE A 74 -5.31 -0.37 18.77
CA PHE A 74 -6.08 -0.79 17.58
C PHE A 74 -7.45 -1.39 17.97
N GLU A 75 -7.67 -1.63 19.26
CA GLU A 75 -8.81 -2.29 19.86
C GLU A 75 -10.11 -1.45 19.82
N GLU A 76 -10.02 -0.12 19.80
CA GLU A 76 -11.21 0.77 19.83
C GLU A 76 -11.84 1.00 18.44
N LEU A 77 -11.15 0.62 17.36
CA LEU A 77 -11.66 0.78 16.01
C LEU A 77 -12.50 -0.44 15.63
N SER A 78 -13.79 -0.22 15.39
CA SER A 78 -14.74 -1.26 14.97
C SER A 78 -14.33 -1.89 13.64
N LEU A 79 -14.68 -3.18 13.46
CA LEU A 79 -14.46 -3.93 12.20
C LEU A 79 -14.94 -3.13 10.96
N GLY A 80 -16.08 -2.44 11.09
CA GLY A 80 -16.65 -1.62 10.03
C GLY A 80 -15.74 -0.45 9.61
N ARG A 81 -15.07 0.22 10.55
CA ARG A 81 -14.12 1.30 10.21
C ARG A 81 -12.91 0.75 9.46
N PHE A 82 -12.38 -0.41 9.86
CA PHE A 82 -11.28 -1.06 9.13
C PHE A 82 -11.68 -1.45 7.72
N ALA A 83 -12.87 -2.02 7.54
CA ALA A 83 -13.40 -2.34 6.22
C ALA A 83 -13.57 -1.08 5.35
N ILE A 84 -14.07 0.02 5.91
CA ILE A 84 -14.21 1.30 5.19
C ILE A 84 -12.85 1.88 4.79
N PHE A 85 -11.87 1.89 5.69
CA PHE A 85 -10.51 2.35 5.35
C PHE A 85 -9.83 1.45 4.32
N GLY A 86 -10.01 0.14 4.42
CA GLY A 86 -9.55 -0.81 3.41
C GLY A 86 -10.22 -0.57 2.05
N ALA A 87 -11.54 -0.38 2.04
CA ALA A 87 -12.30 -0.08 0.82
C ALA A 87 -11.88 1.25 0.20
N ALA A 88 -11.71 2.29 1.02
CA ALA A 88 -11.22 3.59 0.57
C ALA A 88 -9.79 3.47 0.01
N GLY A 89 -8.90 2.69 0.65
CA GLY A 89 -7.57 2.40 0.15
C GLY A 89 -7.59 1.69 -1.21
N GLY A 90 -8.48 0.70 -1.36
CA GLY A 90 -8.73 0.00 -2.62
C GLY A 90 -9.29 0.89 -3.73
N ALA A 91 -10.24 1.77 -3.39
CA ALA A 91 -10.78 2.76 -4.32
C ALA A 91 -9.72 3.76 -4.76
N LEU A 92 -8.89 4.25 -3.82
CA LEU A 92 -7.75 5.10 -4.15
C LEU A 92 -6.76 4.37 -5.07
N ALA A 93 -6.47 3.09 -4.80
CA ALA A 93 -5.62 2.28 -5.68
C ALA A 93 -6.22 2.13 -7.10
N SER A 94 -7.55 2.00 -7.23
CA SER A 94 -8.21 1.95 -8.55
C SER A 94 -8.11 3.25 -9.36
N SER A 95 -7.80 4.37 -8.71
CA SER A 95 -7.57 5.66 -9.37
C SER A 95 -6.29 5.69 -10.18
N PHE A 96 -5.40 4.70 -9.97
CA PHE A 96 -4.07 4.67 -10.54
C PHE A 96 -4.03 4.80 -12.08
N PRO A 97 -4.84 4.07 -12.87
CA PRO A 97 -4.82 4.23 -14.32
C PRO A 97 -5.26 5.64 -14.74
N ALA A 98 -6.22 6.26 -14.04
CA ALA A 98 -6.62 7.64 -14.32
C ALA A 98 -5.51 8.66 -14.04
N LEU A 99 -4.60 8.39 -13.09
CA LEU A 99 -3.42 9.24 -12.88
C LEU A 99 -2.49 9.23 -14.10
N LEU A 100 -2.36 8.09 -14.80
CA LEU A 100 -1.56 8.02 -16.03
C LEU A 100 -2.10 8.96 -17.12
N LEU A 101 -3.42 9.13 -17.22
CA LEU A 101 -4.02 10.12 -18.13
C LEU A 101 -3.65 11.55 -17.74
N ILE A 102 -3.72 11.89 -16.45
CA ILE A 102 -3.43 13.25 -15.95
C ILE A 102 -1.96 13.64 -16.22
N PHE A 103 -1.04 12.67 -16.12
CA PHE A 103 0.38 12.89 -16.38
C PHE A 103 0.77 12.75 -17.86
N GLY A 104 -0.19 12.55 -18.78
CA GLY A 104 0.08 12.42 -20.21
C GLY A 104 0.75 11.10 -20.61
N LEU A 105 0.70 10.09 -19.74
CA LEU A 105 1.26 8.74 -19.93
C LEU A 105 0.22 7.75 -20.46
N GLY A 106 -0.96 8.23 -20.85
CA GLY A 106 -2.04 7.41 -21.37
C GLY A 106 -1.86 7.12 -22.87
N SER A 107 -2.09 5.88 -23.28
CA SER A 107 -2.15 5.51 -24.70
C SER A 107 -3.56 5.79 -25.28
N PRO A 108 -3.68 6.46 -26.44
CA PRO A 108 -4.99 6.79 -27.03
C PRO A 108 -5.86 5.57 -27.39
N ASN A 109 -5.24 4.39 -27.57
CA ASN A 109 -5.93 3.15 -27.91
C ASN A 109 -6.34 2.31 -26.69
N VAL A 110 -6.05 2.79 -25.48
CA VAL A 110 -6.37 2.07 -24.24
C VAL A 110 -7.53 2.78 -23.54
N PRO A 111 -8.64 2.08 -23.24
CA PRO A 111 -9.78 2.67 -22.56
C PRO A 111 -9.52 2.83 -21.05
N ILE A 112 -8.58 3.69 -20.69
CA ILE A 112 -8.08 3.88 -19.32
C ILE A 112 -9.21 4.22 -18.33
N GLY A 113 -10.21 4.99 -18.75
CA GLY A 113 -11.38 5.29 -17.92
C GLY A 113 -12.21 4.05 -17.57
N GLN A 114 -12.40 3.14 -18.54
CA GLN A 114 -13.13 1.89 -18.30
C GLN A 114 -12.33 0.96 -17.39
N ILE A 115 -11.01 0.89 -17.56
CA ILE A 115 -10.12 0.10 -16.69
C ILE A 115 -10.18 0.64 -15.25
N THR A 116 -10.12 1.97 -15.07
CA THR A 116 -10.23 2.62 -13.75
C THR A 116 -11.54 2.22 -13.07
N LEU A 117 -12.68 2.33 -13.76
CA LEU A 117 -13.99 1.95 -13.22
C LEU A 117 -14.12 0.45 -12.96
N ALA A 118 -13.57 -0.39 -13.84
CA ALA A 118 -13.58 -1.84 -13.68
C ALA A 118 -12.77 -2.31 -12.46
N LEU A 119 -11.71 -1.58 -12.09
CA LEU A 119 -10.89 -1.88 -10.92
C LEU A 119 -11.46 -1.38 -9.59
N LEU A 120 -12.37 -0.39 -9.64
CA LEU A 120 -12.94 0.23 -8.43
C LEU A 120 -13.59 -0.81 -7.51
N GLY A 121 -14.46 -1.66 -8.03
CA GLY A 121 -15.15 -2.69 -7.25
C GLY A 121 -14.19 -3.72 -6.65
N PRO A 122 -13.44 -4.48 -7.47
CA PRO A 122 -12.53 -5.52 -6.98
C PRO A 122 -11.47 -5.01 -6.02
N LEU A 123 -10.87 -3.83 -6.28
CA LEU A 123 -9.84 -3.29 -5.39
C LEU A 123 -10.44 -2.74 -4.10
N SER A 124 -11.62 -2.11 -4.12
CA SER A 124 -12.31 -1.69 -2.89
C SER A 124 -12.66 -2.89 -2.01
N VAL A 125 -13.24 -3.95 -2.59
CA VAL A 125 -13.57 -5.17 -1.85
C VAL A 125 -12.29 -5.84 -1.34
N GLY A 126 -11.27 -6.00 -2.20
CA GLY A 126 -9.99 -6.59 -1.82
C GLY A 126 -9.29 -5.81 -0.71
N GLY A 127 -9.30 -4.48 -0.78
CA GLY A 127 -8.77 -3.60 0.26
C GLY A 127 -9.51 -3.73 1.58
N ALA A 128 -10.85 -3.82 1.55
CA ALA A 128 -11.66 -4.06 2.75
C ALA A 128 -11.33 -5.42 3.39
N VAL A 129 -11.25 -6.48 2.58
CA VAL A 129 -10.90 -7.84 3.04
C VAL A 129 -9.49 -7.87 3.63
N ALA A 130 -8.51 -7.27 2.95
CA ALA A 130 -7.13 -7.19 3.44
C ALA A 130 -7.04 -6.46 4.78
N ALA A 131 -7.77 -5.35 4.94
CA ALA A 131 -7.82 -4.60 6.19
C ALA A 131 -8.47 -5.42 7.33
N LEU A 132 -9.54 -6.15 7.04
CA LEU A 132 -10.19 -7.04 8.01
C LEU A 132 -9.27 -8.19 8.44
N VAL A 133 -8.61 -8.85 7.47
CA VAL A 133 -7.65 -9.93 7.76
C VAL A 133 -6.52 -9.41 8.64
N THR A 134 -5.97 -8.23 8.31
CA THR A 134 -4.92 -7.60 9.11
C THR A 134 -5.38 -7.34 10.55
N LEU A 135 -6.60 -6.83 10.74
CA LEU A 135 -7.17 -6.59 12.07
C LEU A 135 -7.35 -7.89 12.86
N VAL A 136 -7.83 -8.96 12.22
CA VAL A 136 -8.00 -10.27 12.85
C VAL A 136 -6.65 -10.83 13.30
N VAL A 137 -5.63 -10.77 12.43
CA VAL A 137 -4.27 -11.22 12.74
C VAL A 137 -3.68 -10.41 13.90
N ALA A 138 -3.86 -9.09 13.89
CA ALA A 138 -3.40 -8.21 14.96
C ALA A 138 -4.01 -8.60 16.32
N ARG A 139 -5.33 -8.82 16.38
CA ARG A 139 -6.03 -9.25 17.60
C ARG A 139 -5.60 -10.63 18.08
N MET A 140 -5.28 -11.54 17.15
CA MET A 140 -4.76 -12.86 17.50
C MET A 140 -3.37 -12.79 18.12
N SER A 141 -2.50 -11.90 17.61
CA SER A 141 -1.17 -11.66 18.19
C SER A 141 -1.27 -11.12 19.61
N GLU A 142 -2.09 -10.09 19.81
CA GLU A 142 -2.28 -9.45 21.12
C GLU A 142 -2.84 -10.44 22.16
N ASN A 143 -3.82 -11.26 21.78
CA ASN A 143 -4.36 -12.28 22.68
C ASN A 143 -3.30 -13.34 23.06
N ARG A 144 -2.38 -13.68 22.15
CA ARG A 144 -1.27 -14.59 22.46
C ARG A 144 -0.31 -13.97 23.48
N ASP A 145 0.07 -12.70 23.28
CA ASP A 145 0.98 -11.99 24.18
C ASP A 145 0.38 -11.88 25.60
N LEU A 146 -0.93 -11.65 25.70
CA LEU A 146 -1.66 -11.63 26.98
C LEU A 146 -1.69 -13.00 27.67
N LEU A 147 -1.88 -14.08 26.91
CA LEU A 147 -1.87 -15.45 27.44
C LEU A 147 -0.49 -15.89 27.92
N ASP A 148 0.57 -15.51 27.20
CA ASP A 148 1.95 -15.79 27.59
C ASP A 148 2.34 -14.99 28.84
N ALA A 149 1.98 -13.71 28.92
CA ALA A 149 2.19 -12.90 30.13
C ALA A 149 1.49 -13.48 31.36
N LYS A 150 0.25 -13.98 31.21
CA LYS A 150 -0.47 -14.66 32.31
C LYS A 150 0.25 -15.93 32.76
N ARG A 151 0.74 -16.74 31.82
CA ARG A 151 1.48 -17.98 32.12
C ARG A 151 2.78 -17.69 32.88
N ASP A 152 3.45 -16.59 32.58
CA ASP A 152 4.66 -16.18 33.30
C ASP A 152 4.36 -15.73 34.73
N ILE A 153 3.24 -15.03 34.96
CA ILE A 153 2.76 -14.68 36.30
C ILE A 153 2.45 -15.95 37.12
N ASP A 154 1.74 -16.91 36.52
CA ASP A 154 1.38 -18.18 37.18
C ASP A 154 2.61 -19.06 37.51
N ARG A 155 3.78 -18.77 36.92
CA ARG A 155 5.05 -19.47 37.16
C ARG A 155 5.93 -18.81 38.21
N LEU A 156 5.59 -17.61 38.68
CA LEU A 156 6.34 -16.97 39.76
C LEU A 156 6.09 -17.73 41.07
N PRO A 157 7.15 -18.10 41.84
CA PRO A 157 6.96 -18.71 43.14
C PRO A 157 6.22 -17.73 44.04
N VAL A 158 5.10 -18.17 44.61
CA VAL A 158 4.37 -17.42 45.64
C VAL A 158 5.35 -17.17 46.78
N ARG A 159 5.76 -15.92 46.95
CA ARG A 159 6.55 -15.51 48.11
C ARG A 159 5.59 -15.41 49.28
N ASP A 160 5.57 -16.46 50.09
CA ASP A 160 4.97 -16.48 51.43
C ASP A 160 5.73 -15.56 52.39
#